data_AF-A0A2D8LXW3-F1
#
_entry.id   AF-A0A2D8LXW3-F1
#
_cell.length_a   1.000
_cell.length_b   1.000
_cell.length_c   1.000
_cell.angle_alpha   90.00
_cell.angle_beta   90.00
_cell.angle_gamma   90.00
#
_symmetry.space_group_name_H-M   'P 1'
#
loop_
_entity.id
_entity.type
_entity.pdbx_description
1 polymer ?
#
loop_
_entity_poly.entity_id
_entity_poly.type
_entity_poly.pdbx_seq_one_letter_code
_entity_poly.pdbx_strand_id
1 'polypeptide(L)' 'MFKNKLAKLPSNLNKHGFDILGEFETLDTQRKMVLCDQLFHSGRTTYSNTVKLLWPAANDTDATKLERFLRRRIAANR' A
#
# COMPACT_ATOMS: atom_id res chain seq x y z
N MET A 1 3.03 -4.87 41.57
CA MET A 1 3.77 -4.42 40.37
C MET A 1 2.96 -4.79 39.14
N PHE A 2 2.34 -3.83 38.46
CA PHE A 2 1.71 -4.06 37.15
C PHE A 2 2.12 -2.92 36.22
N LYS A 3 3.03 -3.20 35.29
CA LYS A 3 3.42 -2.26 34.24
C LYS A 3 2.35 -2.33 33.16
N ASN A 4 1.40 -1.39 33.19
CA ASN A 4 0.51 -1.14 32.06
C ASN A 4 1.36 -0.62 30.89
N LYS A 5 1.76 -1.54 30.01
CA LYS A 5 2.36 -1.20 28.72
C LYS A 5 1.22 -0.76 27.82
N LEU A 6 0.83 0.51 27.93
CA LEU A 6 0.07 1.21 26.91
C LEU A 6 0.88 1.08 25.61
N ALA A 7 0.50 0.12 24.77
CA ALA A 7 0.95 0.08 23.39
C ALA A 7 0.59 1.44 22.80
N LYS A 8 1.61 2.25 22.50
CA LYS A 8 1.45 3.49 21.75
C LYS A 8 0.75 3.14 20.44
N LEU A 9 -0.57 3.32 20.38
CA LEU A 9 -1.25 3.48 19.11
C LEU A 9 -0.63 4.71 18.44
N PRO A 10 -0.19 4.63 17.18
CA PRO A 10 0.31 5.79 16.46
C PRO A 10 -0.86 6.77 16.28
N SER A 11 -0.88 7.83 17.09
CA SER A 11 -1.85 8.91 17.04
C SER A 11 -1.53 9.89 15.90
N ASN A 12 -1.52 9.39 14.66
CA ASN A 12 -1.63 10.18 13.43
C ASN A 12 -3.02 10.01 12.77
N LEU A 13 -4.05 9.85 13.59
CA LEU A 13 -5.46 9.77 13.19
C LEU A 13 -6.06 11.17 12.91
N ASN A 14 -5.36 12.08 12.23
CA ASN A 14 -5.93 13.37 11.86
C ASN A 14 -5.46 13.90 10.48
N LYS A 15 -6.13 13.41 9.42
CA LYS A 15 -6.77 14.16 8.32
C LYS A 15 -7.22 13.14 7.24
N HIS A 16 -8.52 12.85 7.18
CA HIS A 16 -9.19 11.84 6.34
C HIS A 16 -8.65 11.76 4.89
N GLY A 17 -7.69 10.88 4.64
CA GLY A 17 -7.26 10.44 3.32
C GLY A 17 -7.34 8.92 3.26
N PHE A 18 -7.60 8.38 2.07
CA PHE A 18 -7.60 6.94 1.83
C PHE A 18 -6.21 6.35 2.14
N ASP A 19 -6.13 5.37 3.04
CA ASP A 19 -4.84 4.75 3.40
C ASP A 19 -4.51 3.54 2.52
N ILE A 20 -3.97 3.83 1.34
CA ILE A 20 -3.55 2.81 0.35
C ILE A 20 -2.55 1.77 0.91
N LEU A 21 -1.72 2.11 1.89
CA LEU A 21 -0.74 1.14 2.42
C LEU A 21 -1.38 0.18 3.43
N GLY A 22 -2.26 0.69 4.29
CA GLY A 22 -3.08 -0.15 5.16
C GLY A 22 -3.95 -1.11 4.35
N GLU A 23 -4.64 -0.60 3.34
CA GLU A 23 -5.47 -1.39 2.43
C GLU A 23 -4.66 -2.40 1.62
N PHE A 24 -3.46 -2.03 1.15
CA PHE A 24 -2.57 -2.99 0.50
C PHE A 24 -2.23 -4.17 1.42
N GLU A 25 -2.00 -3.94 2.71
CA GLU A 25 -1.65 -5.02 3.64
C GLU A 25 -2.80 -6.00 3.88
N THR A 26 -4.06 -5.59 3.71
CA THR A 26 -5.23 -6.48 3.82
C THR A 26 -5.43 -7.40 2.62
N LEU A 27 -4.79 -7.10 1.48
CA LEU A 27 -4.83 -7.96 0.30
C LEU A 27 -4.18 -9.32 0.57
N ASP A 28 -4.75 -10.36 -0.02
CA ASP A 28 -4.12 -11.67 -0.08
C ASP A 28 -2.85 -11.65 -0.95
N THR A 29 -2.01 -12.66 -0.77
CA THR A 29 -0.71 -12.79 -1.45
C THR A 29 -0.86 -12.76 -2.98
N GLN A 30 -1.90 -13.39 -3.54
CA GLN A 30 -2.09 -13.44 -4.98
C GLN A 30 -2.35 -12.04 -5.55
N ARG A 31 -3.23 -11.26 -4.91
CA ARG A 31 -3.49 -9.86 -5.31
C ARG A 31 -2.27 -8.97 -5.16
N LYS A 32 -1.49 -9.14 -4.08
CA LYS A 32 -0.21 -8.42 -3.90
C LYS A 32 0.78 -8.74 -5.02
N MET A 33 0.88 -10.02 -5.43
CA MET A 33 1.73 -10.44 -6.55
C MET A 33 1.27 -9.85 -7.89
N VAL A 34 -0.03 -9.82 -8.16
CA VAL A 34 -0.57 -9.21 -9.39
C VAL A 34 -0.21 -7.72 -9.49
N LEU A 35 -0.34 -6.96 -8.39
CA LEU A 35 0.05 -5.54 -8.37
C LEU A 35 1.55 -5.35 -8.65
N CYS A 36 2.40 -6.20 -8.06
CA CYS A 36 3.82 -6.21 -8.38
C CYS A 36 4.06 -6.53 -9.85
N ASP A 37 3.52 -7.64 -10.35
CA ASP A 37 3.70 -8.07 -11.74
C ASP A 37 3.30 -6.99 -12.74
N GLN A 38 2.16 -6.36 -12.52
CA GLN A 38 1.70 -5.26 -13.37
C GLN A 38 2.65 -4.06 -13.31
N LEU A 39 3.13 -3.70 -12.12
CA LEU A 39 4.05 -2.57 -11.96
C LEU A 39 5.41 -2.80 -12.63
N PHE A 40 5.92 -4.03 -12.60
CA PHE A 40 7.27 -4.36 -13.07
C PHE A 40 7.34 -4.91 -14.49
N HIS A 41 6.28 -5.59 -14.97
CA HIS A 41 6.26 -6.21 -16.30
C HIS A 41 5.25 -5.54 -17.25
N SER A 42 4.04 -5.20 -16.77
CA SER A 42 2.99 -4.62 -17.64
C SER A 42 3.06 -3.09 -17.77
N GLY A 43 3.76 -2.42 -16.86
CA GLY A 43 3.97 -0.98 -16.85
C GLY A 43 3.01 -0.19 -15.94
N ARG A 44 3.36 1.10 -15.75
CA ARG A 44 2.73 1.98 -14.75
C ARG A 44 1.24 2.23 -15.01
N THR A 45 0.82 2.31 -16.28
CA THR A 45 -0.59 2.55 -16.65
C THR A 45 -1.48 1.39 -16.20
N THR A 46 -1.08 0.15 -16.51
CA THR A 46 -1.81 -1.06 -16.12
C THR A 46 -1.91 -1.17 -14.60
N TYR A 47 -0.80 -0.94 -13.89
CA TYR A 47 -0.79 -0.87 -12.44
C TYR A 47 -1.77 0.18 -11.88
N SER A 48 -1.75 1.40 -12.41
CA SER A 48 -2.62 2.50 -11.94
C SER A 48 -4.11 2.15 -12.13
N ASN A 49 -4.45 1.56 -13.28
CA ASN A 49 -5.81 1.10 -13.56
C ASN A 49 -6.26 0.04 -12.55
N THR A 50 -5.39 -0.91 -12.19
CA THR A 50 -5.71 -1.92 -11.18
C THR A 50 -5.85 -1.33 -9.78
N VAL A 51 -4.99 -0.38 -9.39
CA VAL A 51 -5.14 0.33 -8.11
C VAL A 51 -6.50 1.00 -8.02
N LYS A 52 -6.94 1.67 -9.09
CA LYS A 52 -8.25 2.33 -9.14
C LYS A 52 -9.43 1.35 -9.17
N LEU A 53 -9.23 0.16 -9.76
CA LEU A 53 -10.22 -0.92 -9.75
C LEU A 53 -10.39 -1.52 -8.34
N LEU A 54 -9.29 -1.78 -7.63
CA LEU A 54 -9.31 -2.32 -6.28
C LEU A 54 -9.81 -1.29 -5.27
N TRP A 55 -9.41 -0.04 -5.46
CA TRP A 55 -9.72 1.06 -4.55
C TRP A 55 -10.15 2.30 -5.31
N PRO A 56 -11.46 2.42 -5.62
CA PRO A 56 -12.00 3.59 -6.33
C PRO A 56 -11.79 4.92 -5.60
N ALA A 57 -11.59 4.87 -4.27
CA ALA A 57 -11.30 6.03 -3.43
C ALA A 57 -9.83 6.50 -3.51
N ALA A 58 -8.93 5.70 -4.08
CA ALA A 58 -7.53 6.05 -4.25
C ALA A 58 -7.35 7.11 -5.36
N ASN A 59 -6.50 8.10 -5.09
CA ASN A 59 -6.09 9.09 -6.09
C ASN A 59 -4.70 8.76 -6.69
N ASP A 60 -4.23 9.56 -7.65
CA ASP A 60 -2.94 9.35 -8.31
C ASP A 60 -1.74 9.45 -7.34
N THR A 61 -1.88 10.21 -6.26
CA THR A 61 -0.86 10.31 -5.19
C THR A 61 -0.78 9.00 -4.43
N ASP A 62 -1.92 8.35 -4.15
CA ASP A 62 -1.97 7.05 -3.50
C ASP A 62 -1.34 5.95 -4.37
N ALA A 63 -1.67 5.93 -5.65
CA ALA A 63 -1.06 5.00 -6.61
C ALA A 63 0.46 5.17 -6.67
N THR A 64 0.95 6.42 -6.68
CA THR A 64 2.38 6.74 -6.65
C THR A 64 3.05 6.36 -5.31
N LYS A 65 2.34 6.54 -4.20
CA LYS A 65 2.81 6.16 -2.85
C LYS A 65 3.01 4.64 -2.76
N LEU A 66 2.03 3.87 -3.23
CA LEU A 66 2.11 2.41 -3.28
C LEU A 66 3.20 1.94 -4.25
N GLU A 67 3.36 2.57 -5.41
CA GLU A 67 4.44 2.23 -6.36
C GLU A 67 5.82 2.38 -5.70
N ARG A 68 6.07 3.51 -5.05
CA ARG A 68 7.34 3.75 -4.34
C ARG A 68 7.60 2.71 -3.25
N PHE A 69 6.55 2.32 -2.53
CA PHE A 69 6.62 1.31 -1.49
C PHE A 69 7.03 -0.05 -2.06
N LEU A 70 6.37 -0.50 -3.14
CA LEU A 70 6.66 -1.79 -3.79
C LEU A 70 8.08 -1.83 -4.36
N ARG A 71 8.52 -0.77 -5.04
CA ARG A 71 9.90 -0.65 -5.58
C ARG A 71 10.95 -0.74 -4.48
N ARG A 72 10.73 -0.08 -3.33
CA ARG A 72 11.65 -0.13 -2.19
C ARG A 72 11.72 -1.53 -1.58
N ARG A 73 10.58 -2.20 -1.41
CA ARG A 73 10.54 -3.56 -0.85
C ARG A 73 11.31 -4.57 -1.71
N ILE A 74 11.20 -4.48 -3.04
CA ILE A 74 11.93 -5.39 -3.93
C ILE A 74 13.42 -5.07 -3.97
N ALA A 75 13.80 -3.80 -3.97
CA ALA A 75 15.20 -3.41 -3.93
C ALA A 75 15.91 -3.85 -2.64
N ALA A 76 15.19 -3.88 -1.51
CA ALA A 76 15.73 -4.34 -0.21
C ALA A 76 15.87 -5.87 -0.10
N ASN A 77 15.27 -6.63 -1.01
CA ASN A 77 15.33 -8.10 -1.06
C ASN A 77 16.34 -8.62 -2.11
N ARG A 78 17.18 -7.74 -2.66
CA ARG A 78 18.33 -8.09 -3.50
C ARG A 78 19.61 -8.05 -2.68
#